data_AF-A0A941WMN1-F1
#
_entry.id   AF-A0A941WMN1-F1
#
_cell.length_a   1.000
_cell.length_b   1.000
_cell.length_c   1.000
_cell.angle_alpha   90.00
_cell.angle_beta   90.00
_cell.angle_gamma   90.00
#
_symmetry.space_group_name_H-M   'P 1'
#
loop_
_entity.id
_entity.type
_entity.pdbx_description
1 polymer ?
#
loop_
_entity_poly.entity_id
_entity_poly.type
_entity_poly.pdbx_seq_one_letter_code
_entity_poly.pdbx_strand_id
1 'polypeptide(L)'
;QNWDKYDTDLFLPARSTAPFRKAEASWKELDDYIYNAIQYLPQNLQAEALAKMKEIDEQVVTSFTEKSQSVASTPWQAVVLKNGILKIEGLSYQMYDATDYQHYLDNYLRAHYGWALADIGKPGLDKSNAVSVSLPAQTIKQEVRKEKKGIRTVSELVFPERPGVDRQVYPEKMYVDVLEYRNGKKAEVTLTIKDKPAVRLPEAYWLSFNTDDILSVVAEKVGERVDLFDVVEKGNRQQHGIDRYVDLVTSSGTIRIWSEAAFLVNVGEARGINYSLEYPDKKGGVHFNLSNNLWNTNFRMWNEGSLTYRFTIERID
;
A
#
# COMPACT_ATOMS: atom_id res chain seq x y z
N GLN A 1 -27.84 14.32 2.59
CA GLN A 1 -26.91 13.54 1.75
C GLN A 1 -26.47 12.34 2.57
N ASN A 2 -26.32 11.16 1.97
CA ASN A 2 -25.99 9.95 2.74
C ASN A 2 -24.48 9.69 2.82
N TRP A 3 -23.70 10.20 1.85
CA TRP A 3 -22.31 9.81 1.62
C TRP A 3 -21.27 10.79 2.21
N ASP A 4 -21.72 11.85 2.89
CA ASP A 4 -20.90 12.87 3.56
C ASP A 4 -20.53 12.47 5.01
N LYS A 5 -20.71 11.19 5.36
CA LYS A 5 -20.45 10.63 6.70
C LYS A 5 -19.05 10.01 6.72
N TYR A 6 -18.04 10.85 6.92
CA TYR A 6 -16.64 10.43 6.90
C TYR A 6 -16.13 9.98 8.27
N ASP A 7 -16.37 10.77 9.32
CA ASP A 7 -15.90 10.49 10.67
C ASP A 7 -16.45 9.15 11.17
N THR A 8 -15.62 8.37 11.88
CA THR A 8 -15.93 7.00 12.32
C THR A 8 -17.30 6.90 13.00
N ASP A 9 -17.58 7.79 13.95
CA ASP A 9 -18.82 7.80 14.73
C ASP A 9 -20.09 8.12 13.90
N LEU A 10 -19.92 8.78 12.76
CA LEU A 10 -21.02 9.06 11.82
C LEU A 10 -21.12 7.97 10.75
N PHE A 11 -19.97 7.45 10.31
CA PHE A 11 -19.87 6.45 9.26
C PHE A 11 -20.42 5.10 9.71
N LEU A 12 -20.02 4.58 10.88
CA LEU A 12 -20.41 3.24 11.32
C LEU A 12 -21.95 3.07 11.43
N PRO A 13 -22.72 4.03 12.01
CA PRO A 13 -24.17 3.96 11.96
C PRO A 13 -24.72 4.09 10.53
N ALA A 14 -24.16 5.01 9.71
CA ALA A 14 -24.60 5.22 8.33
C ALA A 14 -24.37 3.98 7.45
N ARG A 15 -23.30 3.21 7.69
CA ARG A 15 -22.96 1.97 7.00
C ARG A 15 -24.07 0.92 7.08
N SER A 16 -24.83 0.90 8.18
CA SER A 16 -25.96 -0.02 8.38
C SER A 16 -27.23 0.37 7.60
N THR A 17 -27.26 1.55 6.99
CA THR A 17 -28.42 2.04 6.24
C THR A 17 -28.54 1.38 4.86
N ALA A 18 -29.73 1.43 4.26
CA ALA A 18 -30.00 0.78 2.97
C ALA A 18 -29.06 1.23 1.83
N PRO A 19 -28.70 2.53 1.66
CA PRO A 19 -27.78 2.95 0.61
C PRO A 19 -26.37 2.34 0.72
N PHE A 20 -25.81 2.28 1.92
CA PHE A 20 -24.47 1.74 2.15
C PHE A 20 -24.47 0.21 1.97
N ARG A 21 -25.45 -0.49 2.57
CA ARG A 21 -25.60 -1.95 2.37
C ARG A 21 -25.78 -2.33 0.91
N LYS A 22 -26.46 -1.50 0.12
CA LYS A 22 -26.59 -1.72 -1.34
C LYS A 22 -25.23 -1.63 -2.04
N ALA A 23 -24.39 -0.67 -1.69
CA ALA A 23 -23.06 -0.54 -2.28
C ALA A 23 -22.15 -1.71 -1.88
N GLU A 24 -22.15 -2.11 -0.61
CA GLU A 24 -21.36 -3.27 -0.15
C GLU A 24 -21.81 -4.58 -0.79
N ALA A 25 -23.13 -4.77 -0.95
CA ALA A 25 -23.65 -5.93 -1.66
C ALA A 25 -23.18 -5.95 -3.13
N SER A 26 -23.14 -4.79 -3.79
CA SER A 26 -22.61 -4.68 -5.15
C SER A 26 -21.10 -4.95 -5.22
N TRP A 27 -20.32 -4.51 -4.25
CA TRP A 27 -18.88 -4.82 -4.20
C TRP A 27 -18.62 -6.29 -3.91
N LYS A 28 -19.44 -6.90 -3.04
CA LYS A 28 -19.38 -8.33 -2.76
C LYS A 28 -19.76 -9.16 -4.00
N GLU A 29 -20.77 -8.74 -4.76
CA GLU A 29 -21.12 -9.38 -6.03
C GLU A 29 -19.92 -9.43 -7.00
N LEU A 30 -19.15 -8.34 -7.09
CA LEU A 30 -17.93 -8.30 -7.90
C LEU A 30 -16.83 -9.24 -7.38
N ASP A 31 -16.62 -9.34 -6.06
CA ASP A 31 -15.67 -10.30 -5.49
C ASP A 31 -16.09 -11.74 -5.78
N ASP A 32 -17.39 -12.03 -5.68
CA ASP A 32 -17.96 -13.36 -5.89
C ASP A 32 -17.77 -13.84 -7.34
N TYR A 33 -17.53 -12.93 -8.30
CA TYR A 33 -17.19 -13.29 -9.67
C TYR A 33 -15.90 -14.10 -9.80
N ILE A 34 -14.96 -13.99 -8.85
CA ILE A 34 -13.76 -14.84 -8.82
C ILE A 34 -14.15 -16.31 -8.69
N TYR A 35 -15.08 -16.63 -7.77
CA TYR A 35 -15.53 -18.01 -7.58
C TYR A 35 -16.37 -18.51 -8.75
N ASN A 36 -17.15 -17.64 -9.39
CA ASN A 36 -17.83 -17.97 -10.64
C ASN A 36 -16.82 -18.28 -11.75
N ALA A 37 -15.75 -17.49 -11.89
CA ALA A 37 -14.69 -17.73 -12.86
C ALA A 37 -13.98 -19.06 -12.62
N ILE A 38 -13.70 -19.41 -11.36
CA ILE A 38 -13.12 -20.70 -10.98
C ILE A 38 -13.98 -21.86 -11.47
N GLN A 39 -15.32 -21.77 -11.38
CA GLN A 39 -16.21 -22.86 -11.83
C GLN A 39 -16.10 -23.18 -13.33
N TYR A 40 -15.59 -22.26 -14.16
CA TYR A 40 -15.36 -22.51 -15.59
C TYR A 40 -14.05 -23.24 -15.89
N LEU A 41 -13.16 -23.42 -14.90
CA LEU A 41 -11.90 -24.14 -15.08
C LEU A 41 -12.12 -25.67 -15.12
N PRO A 42 -11.22 -26.45 -15.75
CA PRO A 42 -11.16 -27.90 -15.56
C PRO A 42 -11.03 -28.30 -14.08
N GLN A 43 -11.59 -29.44 -13.69
CA GLN A 43 -11.73 -29.85 -12.28
C GLN A 43 -10.41 -29.82 -11.49
N ASN A 44 -9.28 -30.21 -12.09
CA ASN A 44 -7.97 -30.15 -11.44
C ASN A 44 -7.51 -28.71 -11.15
N LEU A 45 -7.79 -27.78 -12.06
CA LEU A 45 -7.47 -26.36 -11.89
C LEU A 45 -8.44 -25.66 -10.93
N GLN A 46 -9.69 -26.12 -10.82
CA GLN A 46 -10.61 -25.64 -9.79
C GLN A 46 -10.07 -25.93 -8.39
N ALA A 47 -9.62 -27.17 -8.16
CA ALA A 47 -9.08 -27.58 -6.86
C ALA A 47 -7.83 -26.78 -6.49
N GLU A 48 -6.94 -26.53 -7.46
CA GLU A 48 -5.77 -25.68 -7.27
C GLU A 48 -6.13 -24.23 -6.95
N ALA A 49 -7.03 -23.62 -7.72
CA ALA A 49 -7.47 -22.24 -7.51
C ALA A 49 -8.17 -22.05 -6.15
N LEU A 50 -9.06 -22.97 -5.76
CA LEU A 50 -9.74 -22.92 -4.46
C LEU A 50 -8.77 -23.10 -3.28
N ALA A 51 -7.76 -23.96 -3.42
CA ALA A 51 -6.71 -24.08 -2.42
C ALA A 51 -5.94 -22.76 -2.26
N LYS A 52 -5.65 -22.06 -3.36
CA LYS A 52 -5.02 -20.74 -3.33
C LYS A 52 -5.90 -19.65 -2.73
N MET A 53 -7.19 -19.62 -3.05
CA MET A 53 -8.14 -18.70 -2.40
C MET A 53 -8.16 -18.91 -0.88
N LYS A 54 -8.16 -20.16 -0.43
CA LYS A 54 -8.10 -20.47 1.00
C LYS A 54 -6.84 -19.94 1.68
N GLU A 55 -5.68 -20.03 1.01
CA GLU A 55 -4.43 -19.44 1.52
C GLU A 55 -4.49 -17.90 1.63
N ILE A 56 -5.25 -17.24 0.76
CA ILE A 56 -5.46 -15.78 0.80
C ILE A 56 -6.40 -15.41 1.95
N ASP A 57 -7.47 -16.17 2.13
CA ASP A 57 -8.48 -15.94 3.17
C ASP A 57 -7.94 -16.26 4.58
N GLU A 58 -7.04 -17.24 4.70
CA GLU A 58 -6.37 -17.62 5.95
C GLU A 58 -5.07 -16.82 6.16
N GLN A 59 -5.17 -15.70 6.87
CA GLN A 59 -3.98 -14.92 7.20
C GLN A 59 -3.05 -15.67 8.15
N VAL A 60 -1.81 -15.85 7.71
CA VAL A 60 -0.72 -16.29 8.58
C VAL A 60 -0.11 -15.07 9.25
N VAL A 61 -0.40 -14.91 10.54
CA VAL A 61 0.31 -13.96 11.41
C VAL A 61 1.59 -14.62 11.90
N THR A 62 2.74 -13.99 11.65
CA THR A 62 4.01 -14.49 12.16
C THR A 62 4.00 -14.47 13.69
N SER A 63 4.06 -15.65 14.31
CA SER A 63 4.09 -15.79 15.76
C SER A 63 5.45 -15.39 16.32
N PHE A 64 5.48 -14.64 17.43
CA PHE A 64 6.70 -14.42 18.22
C PHE A 64 7.00 -15.61 19.14
N THR A 65 8.28 -15.87 19.37
CA THR A 65 8.74 -16.78 20.42
C THR A 65 8.99 -16.02 21.73
N GLU A 66 9.32 -16.77 22.79
CA GLU A 66 9.77 -16.21 24.09
C GLU A 66 11.01 -15.32 23.97
N LYS A 67 11.76 -15.39 22.85
CA LYS A 67 12.95 -14.56 22.59
C LYS A 67 12.63 -13.17 22.06
N SER A 68 11.36 -12.87 21.79
CA SER A 68 10.94 -11.55 21.34
C SER A 68 11.12 -10.50 22.43
N GLN A 69 11.48 -9.29 22.02
CA GLN A 69 11.76 -8.18 22.93
C GLN A 69 10.88 -6.99 22.57
N SER A 70 10.29 -6.35 23.59
CA SER A 70 9.73 -5.02 23.40
C SER A 70 10.87 -4.05 23.13
N VAL A 71 10.68 -3.15 22.17
CA VAL A 71 11.68 -2.15 21.78
C VAL A 71 11.14 -0.75 21.98
N ALA A 72 12.02 0.25 22.01
CA ALA A 72 11.61 1.64 22.01
C ALA A 72 10.85 1.94 20.71
N SER A 73 9.74 2.68 20.84
CA SER A 73 8.91 3.09 19.70
C SER A 73 9.71 4.03 18.78
N THR A 74 10.16 3.50 17.65
CA THR A 74 10.86 4.25 16.59
C THR A 74 10.32 3.85 15.22
N PRO A 75 10.40 4.73 14.20
CA PRO A 75 9.97 4.41 12.85
C PRO A 75 10.61 3.10 12.40
N TRP A 76 9.79 2.16 11.92
CA TRP A 76 10.30 0.90 11.41
C TRP A 76 10.99 1.14 10.07
N GLN A 77 12.26 0.74 10.02
CA GLN A 77 13.10 0.77 8.83
C GLN A 77 13.93 -0.51 8.80
N ALA A 78 14.36 -0.90 7.61
CA ALA A 78 15.29 -2.00 7.44
C ALA A 78 16.31 -1.67 6.35
N VAL A 79 17.51 -2.23 6.49
CA VAL A 79 18.51 -2.24 5.41
C VAL A 79 18.72 -3.69 5.00
N VAL A 80 18.73 -3.93 3.69
CA VAL A 80 18.82 -5.28 3.14
C VAL A 80 19.85 -5.33 2.04
N LEU A 81 20.28 -6.55 1.73
CA LEU A 81 21.34 -6.88 0.79
C LEU A 81 22.72 -6.50 1.35
N LYS A 82 23.77 -7.09 0.76
CA LYS A 82 25.15 -6.90 1.19
C LYS A 82 25.49 -5.41 1.23
N ASN A 83 26.09 -4.97 2.33
CA ASN A 83 26.44 -3.57 2.63
C ASN A 83 25.25 -2.62 2.81
N GLY A 84 24.01 -3.14 2.94
CA GLY A 84 22.82 -2.31 3.14
C GLY A 84 22.49 -1.40 1.95
N ILE A 85 22.73 -1.89 0.73
CA ILE A 85 22.55 -1.09 -0.50
C ILE A 85 21.09 -0.69 -0.75
N LEU A 86 20.11 -1.43 -0.22
CA LEU A 86 18.71 -1.04 -0.28
C LEU A 86 18.19 -0.73 1.13
N LYS A 87 17.55 0.43 1.25
CA LYS A 87 16.81 0.88 2.44
C LYS A 87 15.33 0.62 2.21
N ILE A 88 14.68 -0.02 3.17
CA ILE A 88 13.23 -0.02 3.32
C ILE A 88 12.93 1.13 4.28
N GLU A 89 12.44 2.24 3.73
CA GLU A 89 12.22 3.50 4.44
C GLU A 89 11.07 3.41 5.44
N GLY A 90 10.20 2.41 5.29
CA GLY A 90 9.18 2.04 6.26
C GLY A 90 7.78 1.89 5.67
N LEU A 91 6.86 1.50 6.54
CA LEU A 91 5.42 1.53 6.31
C LEU A 91 4.87 2.87 6.78
N SER A 92 4.02 3.52 5.99
CA SER A 92 3.31 4.73 6.41
C SER A 92 1.80 4.64 6.19
N TYR A 93 1.08 5.28 7.10
CA TYR A 93 -0.32 5.63 6.95
C TYR A 93 -0.43 7.09 6.52
N GLN A 94 -1.33 7.39 5.60
CA GLN A 94 -1.66 8.74 5.21
C GLN A 94 -3.15 8.99 5.32
N MET A 95 -3.50 10.18 5.80
CA MET A 95 -4.85 10.72 5.71
C MET A 95 -4.78 12.04 4.93
N TYR A 96 -5.83 12.31 4.16
CA TYR A 96 -5.94 13.50 3.35
C TYR A 96 -7.16 14.31 3.76
N ASP A 97 -7.02 15.63 3.81
CA ASP A 97 -8.11 16.54 4.15
C ASP A 97 -8.71 17.23 2.91
N ALA A 98 -9.69 18.10 3.12
CA ALA A 98 -10.36 18.82 2.04
C ALA A 98 -9.40 19.74 1.25
N THR A 99 -8.33 20.25 1.87
CA THR A 99 -7.34 21.10 1.22
C THR A 99 -6.47 20.29 0.26
N ASP A 100 -6.09 19.07 0.65
CA ASP A 100 -5.38 18.15 -0.25
C ASP A 100 -6.19 17.85 -1.51
N TYR A 101 -7.49 17.57 -1.35
CA TYR A 101 -8.38 17.35 -2.49
C TYR A 101 -8.58 18.62 -3.31
N GLN A 102 -8.73 19.78 -2.67
CA GLN A 102 -8.87 21.05 -3.39
C GLN A 102 -7.66 21.30 -4.29
N HIS A 103 -6.44 21.20 -3.74
CA HIS A 103 -5.21 21.32 -4.52
C HIS A 103 -5.13 20.31 -5.65
N TYR A 104 -5.49 19.04 -5.40
CA TYR A 104 -5.48 18.01 -6.45
C TYR A 104 -6.48 18.36 -7.56
N LEU A 105 -7.71 18.72 -7.22
CA LEU A 105 -8.77 19.03 -8.17
C LEU A 105 -8.45 20.29 -9.00
N ASP A 106 -7.90 21.33 -8.38
CA ASP A 106 -7.50 22.57 -9.08
C ASP A 106 -6.44 22.30 -10.16
N ASN A 107 -5.57 21.31 -9.93
CA ASN A 107 -4.52 20.93 -10.86
C ASN A 107 -4.98 19.88 -11.89
N TYR A 108 -5.86 18.97 -11.49
CA TYR A 108 -6.31 17.84 -12.32
C TYR A 108 -7.49 18.20 -13.23
N LEU A 109 -8.46 18.96 -12.74
CA LEU A 109 -9.67 19.30 -13.48
C LEU A 109 -9.45 20.50 -14.39
N ARG A 110 -9.80 20.33 -15.68
CA ARG A 110 -9.89 21.46 -16.62
C ARG A 110 -11.16 22.30 -16.42
N ALA A 111 -12.20 21.69 -15.86
CA ALA A 111 -13.48 22.32 -15.57
C ALA A 111 -14.15 21.64 -14.37
N HIS A 112 -14.85 22.43 -13.54
CA HIS A 112 -15.40 22.00 -12.26
C HIS A 112 -16.90 21.66 -12.38
N TYR A 113 -17.20 20.56 -13.07
CA TYR A 113 -18.57 20.06 -13.15
C TYR A 113 -18.98 19.30 -11.89
N GLY A 114 -20.25 19.39 -11.50
CA GLY A 114 -20.75 18.74 -10.28
C GLY A 114 -20.52 17.22 -10.25
N TRP A 115 -20.63 16.54 -11.39
CA TRP A 115 -20.32 15.10 -11.49
C TRP A 115 -18.83 14.81 -11.23
N ALA A 116 -17.93 15.65 -11.77
CA ALA A 116 -16.49 15.47 -11.60
C ALA A 116 -16.06 15.64 -10.13
N LEU A 117 -16.68 16.61 -9.44
CA LEU A 117 -16.45 16.83 -8.01
C LEU A 117 -16.97 15.68 -7.15
N ALA A 118 -18.08 15.05 -7.54
CA ALA A 118 -18.62 13.89 -6.83
C ALA A 118 -17.77 12.62 -7.03
N ASP A 119 -17.29 12.42 -8.25
CA ASP A 119 -16.57 11.23 -8.67
C ASP A 119 -15.09 11.23 -8.25
N ILE A 120 -14.42 12.37 -8.43
CA ILE A 120 -12.97 12.52 -8.21
C ILE A 120 -12.68 13.17 -6.84
N GLY A 121 -13.58 14.02 -6.37
CA GLY A 121 -13.46 14.69 -5.07
C GLY A 121 -14.02 13.87 -3.90
N LYS A 122 -14.17 14.54 -2.75
CA LYS A 122 -14.83 13.99 -1.55
C LYS A 122 -15.84 15.00 -1.01
N PRO A 123 -17.06 15.06 -1.59
CA PRO A 123 -18.07 16.03 -1.16
C PRO A 123 -18.36 15.89 0.34
N GLY A 124 -18.35 17.02 1.06
CA GLY A 124 -18.59 17.07 2.51
C GLY A 124 -17.38 16.77 3.40
N LEU A 125 -16.21 16.49 2.82
CA LEU A 125 -14.97 16.25 3.58
C LEU A 125 -14.56 17.48 4.40
N ASP A 126 -14.86 18.69 3.91
CA ASP A 126 -14.64 19.98 4.58
C ASP A 126 -15.38 20.12 5.92
N LYS A 127 -16.36 19.24 6.17
CA LYS A 127 -17.17 19.21 7.40
C LYS A 127 -16.81 18.04 8.32
N SER A 128 -15.78 17.29 7.97
CA SER A 128 -15.26 16.17 8.78
C SER A 128 -14.05 16.59 9.61
N ASN A 129 -13.55 15.67 10.43
CA ASN A 129 -12.30 15.84 11.18
C ASN A 129 -11.08 15.31 10.42
N ALA A 130 -11.15 15.17 9.09
CA ALA A 130 -10.00 14.77 8.28
C ALA A 130 -8.82 15.73 8.46
N VAL A 131 -7.61 15.18 8.56
CA VAL A 131 -6.37 15.95 8.65
C VAL A 131 -5.36 15.45 7.64
N SER A 132 -4.65 16.37 6.99
CA SER A 132 -3.49 16.03 6.15
C SER A 132 -2.33 15.56 7.01
N VAL A 133 -1.99 14.27 6.94
CA VAL A 133 -0.90 13.70 7.74
C VAL A 133 -0.27 12.47 7.09
N SER A 134 1.02 12.27 7.32
CA SER A 134 1.75 11.04 7.00
C SER A 134 2.43 10.52 8.27
N LEU A 135 2.08 9.31 8.69
CA LEU A 135 2.49 8.71 9.95
C LEU A 135 3.30 7.44 9.69
N PRO A 136 4.61 7.42 9.98
CA PRO A 136 5.41 6.22 9.86
C PRO A 136 5.06 5.23 10.98
N ALA A 137 4.88 3.96 10.62
CA ALA A 137 4.66 2.89 11.57
C ALA A 137 5.88 2.74 12.50
N GLN A 138 5.65 2.57 13.78
CA GLN A 138 6.67 2.42 14.82
C GLN A 138 6.83 0.95 15.19
N THR A 139 8.07 0.51 15.41
CA THR A 139 8.33 -0.83 15.95
C THR A 139 8.07 -0.84 17.45
N ILE A 140 7.28 -1.79 17.94
CA ILE A 140 7.04 -1.97 19.39
C ILE A 140 7.60 -3.28 19.92
N LYS A 141 7.78 -4.28 19.04
CA LYS A 141 8.31 -5.59 19.40
C LYS A 141 9.12 -6.16 18.25
N GLN A 142 10.21 -6.86 18.56
CA GLN A 142 11.06 -7.47 17.55
C GLN A 142 11.63 -8.81 18.01
N GLU A 143 11.87 -9.70 17.06
CA GLU A 143 12.60 -10.95 17.25
C GLU A 143 13.54 -11.21 16.06
N VAL A 144 14.80 -11.54 16.34
CA VAL A 144 15.79 -11.93 15.33
C VAL A 144 16.09 -13.42 15.44
N ARG A 145 15.95 -14.13 14.33
CA ARG A 145 16.13 -15.59 14.21
C ARG A 145 17.25 -15.89 13.23
N LYS A 146 18.20 -16.73 13.65
CA LYS A 146 19.22 -17.29 12.76
C LYS A 146 18.66 -18.56 12.12
N GLU A 147 18.50 -18.55 10.81
CA GLU A 147 18.00 -19.68 10.03
C GLU A 147 19.10 -20.26 9.12
N LYS A 148 18.86 -21.44 8.55
CA LYS A 148 19.77 -22.05 7.57
C LYS A 148 19.94 -21.15 6.33
N LYS A 149 18.86 -20.49 5.88
CA LYS A 149 18.85 -19.64 4.69
C LYS A 149 19.45 -18.25 4.92
N GLY A 150 19.36 -17.73 6.14
CA GLY A 150 19.54 -16.30 6.38
C GLY A 150 19.32 -15.87 7.82
N ILE A 151 19.18 -14.56 8.00
CA ILE A 151 18.71 -13.94 9.25
C ILE A 151 17.29 -13.47 9.00
N ARG A 152 16.35 -13.92 9.84
CA ARG A 152 14.96 -13.46 9.82
C ARG A 152 14.73 -12.48 10.96
N THR A 153 14.16 -11.33 10.65
CA THR A 153 13.74 -10.32 11.63
C THR A 153 12.23 -10.15 11.53
N VAL A 154 11.53 -10.41 12.63
CA VAL A 154 10.08 -10.24 12.75
C VAL A 154 9.82 -9.04 13.65
N SER A 155 9.01 -8.09 13.20
CA SER A 155 8.66 -6.87 13.92
C SER A 155 7.16 -6.68 13.99
N GLU A 156 6.66 -6.29 15.17
CA GLU A 156 5.29 -5.81 15.38
C GLU A 156 5.30 -4.30 15.33
N LEU A 157 4.36 -3.75 14.55
CA LEU A 157 4.27 -2.34 14.26
C LEU A 157 2.95 -1.75 14.75
N VAL A 158 2.96 -0.48 15.10
CA VAL A 158 1.78 0.35 15.38
C VAL A 158 1.92 1.71 14.71
N PHE A 159 0.82 2.35 14.31
CA PHE A 159 0.89 3.78 14.00
C PHE A 159 0.93 4.58 15.29
N PRO A 160 1.69 5.68 15.33
CA PRO A 160 1.76 6.52 16.53
C PRO A 160 0.42 7.22 16.77
N GLU A 161 0.11 7.46 18.05
CA GLU A 161 -0.97 8.38 18.40
C GLU A 161 -0.59 9.80 17.94
N ARG A 162 -1.54 10.47 17.28
CA ARG A 162 -1.38 11.82 16.75
C ARG A 162 -2.62 12.62 17.11
N PRO A 163 -2.50 13.76 17.82
CA PRO A 163 -3.64 14.65 18.06
C PRO A 163 -4.32 15.03 16.74
N GLY A 164 -5.65 14.89 16.70
CA GLY A 164 -6.46 15.14 15.51
C GLY A 164 -6.67 13.93 14.60
N VAL A 165 -5.97 12.81 14.84
CA VAL A 165 -6.23 11.54 14.15
C VAL A 165 -6.97 10.60 15.09
N ASP A 166 -8.16 10.17 14.69
CA ASP A 166 -8.93 9.18 15.43
C ASP A 166 -8.25 7.80 15.37
N ARG A 167 -7.90 7.23 16.52
CA ARG A 167 -7.26 5.91 16.61
C ARG A 167 -8.12 4.77 16.04
N GLN A 168 -9.44 4.96 15.93
CA GLN A 168 -10.34 3.95 15.37
C GLN A 168 -10.14 3.71 13.88
N VAL A 169 -9.35 4.55 13.18
CA VAL A 169 -9.00 4.35 11.77
C VAL A 169 -7.82 3.39 11.56
N TYR A 170 -7.07 3.09 12.63
CA TYR A 170 -5.89 2.23 12.54
C TYR A 170 -6.26 0.74 12.56
N PRO A 171 -5.45 -0.10 11.89
CA PRO A 171 -5.58 -1.55 12.01
C PRO A 171 -5.29 -2.01 13.45
N GLU A 172 -5.85 -3.17 13.83
CA GLU A 172 -5.61 -3.74 15.16
C GLU A 172 -4.12 -4.06 15.38
N LYS A 173 -3.49 -4.71 14.39
CA LYS A 173 -2.07 -5.12 14.46
C LYS A 173 -1.40 -5.06 13.11
N MET A 174 -0.09 -4.85 13.12
CA MET A 174 0.73 -4.92 11.92
C MET A 174 2.00 -5.71 12.20
N TYR A 175 2.41 -6.53 11.24
CA TYR A 175 3.60 -7.37 11.36
C TYR A 175 4.41 -7.28 10.09
N VAL A 176 5.73 -7.23 10.25
CA VAL A 176 6.65 -7.34 9.13
C VAL A 176 7.70 -8.40 9.41
N ASP A 177 7.90 -9.28 8.44
CA ASP A 177 8.85 -10.37 8.46
C ASP A 177 9.85 -10.16 7.33
N VAL A 178 11.11 -9.95 7.68
CA VAL A 178 12.22 -9.74 6.73
C VAL A 178 13.19 -10.90 6.85
N LEU A 179 13.37 -11.67 5.77
CA LEU A 179 14.41 -12.69 5.67
C LEU A 179 15.53 -12.20 4.74
N GLU A 180 16.70 -11.91 5.31
CA GLU A 180 17.91 -11.60 4.55
C GLU A 180 18.74 -12.87 4.32
N TYR A 181 19.02 -13.20 3.06
CA TYR A 181 19.74 -14.42 2.70
C TYR A 181 21.24 -14.29 2.94
N ARG A 182 21.90 -15.39 3.33
CA ARG A 182 23.34 -15.44 3.62
C ARG A 182 24.25 -15.02 2.45
N ASN A 183 23.76 -15.13 1.22
CA ASN A 183 24.52 -14.70 0.03
C ASN A 183 24.59 -13.16 -0.11
N GLY A 184 23.78 -12.41 0.65
CA GLY A 184 23.70 -10.96 0.60
C GLY A 184 23.17 -10.40 -0.73
N LYS A 185 22.54 -11.23 -1.56
CA LYS A 185 21.98 -10.84 -2.86
C LYS A 185 20.46 -10.93 -2.93
N LYS A 186 19.82 -11.47 -1.89
CA LYS A 186 18.38 -11.66 -1.83
C LYS A 186 17.82 -11.33 -0.44
N ALA A 187 16.66 -10.70 -0.42
CA ALA A 187 15.82 -10.58 0.76
C ALA A 187 14.35 -10.85 0.41
N GLU A 188 13.59 -11.33 1.38
CA GLU A 188 12.13 -11.49 1.29
C GLU A 188 11.49 -10.64 2.39
N VAL A 189 10.40 -9.94 2.05
CA VAL A 189 9.64 -9.09 2.98
C VAL A 189 8.18 -9.51 2.91
N THR A 190 7.60 -9.87 4.04
CA THR A 190 6.15 -10.08 4.18
C THR A 190 5.60 -9.06 5.17
N LEU A 191 4.67 -8.24 4.70
CA LEU A 191 3.96 -7.25 5.52
C LEU A 191 2.51 -7.67 5.66
N THR A 192 2.03 -7.81 6.90
CA THR A 192 0.64 -8.13 7.22
C THR A 192 0.03 -6.98 8.02
N ILE A 193 -1.07 -6.41 7.52
CA ILE A 193 -1.95 -5.47 8.22
C ILE A 193 -3.17 -6.26 8.65
N LYS A 194 -3.39 -6.45 9.96
CA LYS A 194 -4.46 -7.30 10.52
C LYS A 194 -5.62 -6.47 11.02
N ASP A 195 -6.83 -6.89 10.66
CA ASP A 195 -8.10 -6.31 11.11
C ASP A 195 -8.11 -4.79 10.95
N LYS A 196 -7.78 -4.35 9.72
CA LYS A 196 -7.97 -2.98 9.29
C LYS A 196 -9.47 -2.65 9.33
N PRO A 197 -9.89 -1.58 10.01
CA PRO A 197 -11.29 -1.18 10.04
C PRO A 197 -11.73 -0.61 8.69
N ALA A 198 -13.04 -0.64 8.42
CA ALA A 198 -13.64 0.14 7.35
C ALA A 198 -13.52 1.63 7.67
N VAL A 199 -12.79 2.36 6.83
CA VAL A 199 -12.55 3.80 7.00
C VAL A 199 -13.03 4.53 5.75
N ARG A 200 -13.96 5.47 5.94
CA ARG A 200 -14.49 6.31 4.85
C ARG A 200 -13.64 7.55 4.60
N LEU A 201 -12.96 8.05 5.63
CA LEU A 201 -11.96 9.11 5.52
C LEU A 201 -10.92 8.75 4.44
N PRO A 202 -10.46 9.71 3.63
CA PRO A 202 -9.44 9.46 2.63
C PRO A 202 -8.14 8.98 3.25
N GLU A 203 -7.70 7.79 2.88
CA GLU A 203 -6.50 7.18 3.42
C GLU A 203 -5.67 6.45 2.35
N ALA A 204 -4.38 6.29 2.64
CA ALA A 204 -3.49 5.44 1.88
C ALA A 204 -2.43 4.79 2.78
N TYR A 205 -1.99 3.59 2.40
CA TYR A 205 -0.91 2.85 3.04
C TYR A 205 0.22 2.68 2.02
N TRP A 206 1.45 2.98 2.43
CA TRP A 206 2.62 2.91 1.55
C TRP A 206 3.75 2.13 2.18
N LEU A 207 4.40 1.27 1.39
CA LEU A 207 5.70 0.71 1.71
C LEU A 207 6.76 1.32 0.80
N SER A 208 7.76 1.97 1.41
CA SER A 208 8.73 2.80 0.68
C SER A 208 10.10 2.14 0.64
N PHE A 209 10.76 2.22 -0.51
CA PHE A 209 12.10 1.68 -0.76
C PHE A 209 12.99 2.75 -1.39
N ASN A 210 14.26 2.77 -0.98
CA ASN A 210 15.23 3.70 -1.52
C ASN A 210 16.63 3.10 -1.61
N THR A 211 17.44 3.63 -2.51
CA THR A 211 18.86 3.32 -2.65
C THR A 211 19.60 4.57 -3.08
N ASP A 212 20.88 4.64 -2.78
CA ASP A 212 21.69 5.79 -3.15
C ASP A 212 21.99 5.74 -4.67
N ASP A 213 22.15 6.92 -5.30
CA ASP A 213 22.53 7.05 -6.71
C ASP A 213 21.61 6.34 -7.72
N ILE A 214 20.28 6.48 -7.54
CA ILE A 214 19.31 6.06 -8.56
C ILE A 214 19.57 6.84 -9.87
N LEU A 215 19.84 6.10 -10.94
CA LEU A 215 20.03 6.62 -12.30
C LEU A 215 18.76 6.49 -13.12
N SER A 216 18.05 5.35 -12.98
CA SER A 216 16.80 5.06 -13.65
C SER A 216 15.93 4.14 -12.78
N VAL A 217 14.61 4.22 -12.98
CA VAL A 217 13.63 3.32 -12.36
C VAL A 217 12.87 2.64 -13.49
N VAL A 218 13.04 1.34 -13.65
CA VAL A 218 12.40 0.57 -14.74
C VAL A 218 11.35 -0.35 -14.14
N ALA A 219 10.12 -0.29 -14.60
CA ALA A 219 9.09 -1.24 -14.21
C ALA A 219 8.73 -2.18 -15.35
N GLU A 220 8.24 -3.36 -15.00
CA GLU A 220 7.49 -4.15 -15.96
C GLU A 220 6.06 -3.62 -16.08
N LYS A 221 5.63 -3.37 -17.32
CA LYS A 221 4.28 -2.92 -17.64
C LYS A 221 3.84 -3.64 -18.91
N VAL A 222 2.68 -4.29 -18.85
CA VAL A 222 2.09 -5.06 -19.98
C VAL A 222 3.08 -6.02 -20.66
N GLY A 223 3.94 -6.66 -19.86
CA GLY A 223 4.95 -7.62 -20.29
C GLY A 223 6.27 -7.01 -20.80
N GLU A 224 6.40 -5.69 -20.80
CA GLU A 224 7.57 -4.98 -21.32
C GLU A 224 8.30 -4.17 -20.24
N ARG A 225 9.59 -3.91 -20.46
CA ARG A 225 10.39 -3.03 -19.59
C ARG A 225 10.17 -1.58 -19.99
N VAL A 226 9.74 -0.75 -19.05
CA VAL A 226 9.49 0.68 -19.26
C VAL A 226 10.26 1.50 -18.24
N ASP A 227 11.08 2.44 -18.71
CA ASP A 227 11.73 3.43 -17.84
C ASP A 227 10.68 4.46 -17.39
N LEU A 228 10.49 4.56 -16.07
CA LEU A 228 9.50 5.46 -15.46
C LEU A 228 9.95 6.93 -15.50
N PHE A 229 11.22 7.21 -15.79
CA PHE A 229 11.69 8.56 -16.10
C PHE A 229 11.55 8.93 -17.58
N ASP A 230 11.29 7.96 -18.46
CA ASP A 230 11.00 8.22 -19.88
C ASP A 230 9.49 8.35 -20.14
N VAL A 231 8.89 9.33 -19.46
CA VAL A 231 7.47 9.64 -19.59
C VAL A 231 7.31 11.08 -20.06
N VAL A 232 6.56 11.24 -21.16
CA VAL A 232 6.28 12.54 -21.78
C VAL A 232 5.57 13.49 -20.81
N GLU A 233 5.71 14.79 -21.08
CA GLU A 233 5.04 15.82 -20.30
C GLU A 233 3.52 15.64 -20.37
N LYS A 234 2.83 15.87 -19.25
CA LYS A 234 1.39 15.64 -19.07
C LYS A 234 0.97 14.16 -19.15
N GLY A 235 1.91 13.23 -19.29
CA GLY A 235 1.74 11.85 -18.87
C GLY A 235 1.81 11.74 -17.34
N ASN A 236 1.29 10.65 -16.79
CA ASN A 236 1.46 10.38 -15.36
C ASN A 236 2.92 9.94 -15.10
N ARG A 237 3.78 10.90 -14.75
CA ARG A 237 5.22 10.70 -14.49
C ARG A 237 5.53 10.16 -13.09
N GLN A 238 4.55 10.15 -12.20
CA GLN A 238 4.77 9.84 -10.79
C GLN A 238 4.16 8.51 -10.40
N GLN A 239 2.96 8.19 -10.88
CA GLN A 239 2.20 7.03 -10.43
C GLN A 239 1.96 6.06 -11.59
N HIS A 240 2.32 4.80 -11.37
CA HIS A 240 2.41 3.78 -12.39
C HIS A 240 1.76 2.48 -11.93
N GLY A 241 0.86 1.93 -12.74
CA GLY A 241 0.49 0.51 -12.65
C GLY A 241 1.64 -0.35 -13.18
N ILE A 242 2.02 -1.40 -12.46
CA ILE A 242 3.08 -2.34 -12.83
C ILE A 242 2.52 -3.77 -12.90
N ASP A 243 3.26 -4.67 -13.53
CA ASP A 243 2.89 -6.09 -13.58
C ASP A 243 3.48 -6.86 -12.39
N ARG A 244 4.83 -6.98 -12.33
CA ARG A 244 5.48 -7.85 -11.34
C ARG A 244 6.62 -7.20 -10.56
N TYR A 245 7.35 -6.24 -11.13
CA TYR A 245 8.54 -5.71 -10.48
C TYR A 245 8.89 -4.27 -10.87
N VAL A 246 9.76 -3.67 -10.05
CA VAL A 246 10.51 -2.45 -10.32
C VAL A 246 12.01 -2.71 -10.14
N ASP A 247 12.81 -2.21 -11.07
CA ASP A 247 14.27 -2.18 -11.05
C ASP A 247 14.74 -0.78 -10.66
N LEU A 248 15.52 -0.68 -9.59
CA LEU A 248 16.30 0.52 -9.26
C LEU A 248 17.68 0.36 -9.88
N VAL A 249 17.93 1.11 -10.96
CA VAL A 249 19.21 1.08 -11.68
C VAL A 249 20.14 2.12 -11.05
N THR A 250 21.29 1.67 -10.57
CA THR A 250 22.33 2.50 -9.92
C THR A 250 23.66 2.36 -10.66
N SER A 251 24.64 3.20 -10.34
CA SER A 251 26.02 3.02 -10.83
C SER A 251 26.68 1.71 -10.37
N SER A 252 26.18 1.10 -9.30
CA SER A 252 26.73 -0.11 -8.68
C SER A 252 26.02 -1.42 -9.07
N GLY A 253 25.04 -1.32 -9.97
CA GLY A 253 24.21 -2.44 -10.43
C GLY A 253 22.72 -2.18 -10.23
N THR A 254 21.91 -3.20 -10.51
CA THR A 254 20.45 -3.09 -10.46
C THR A 254 19.90 -3.85 -9.25
N ILE A 255 18.94 -3.23 -8.55
CA ILE A 255 18.17 -3.87 -7.49
C ILE A 255 16.74 -4.05 -7.97
N ARG A 256 16.27 -5.29 -8.06
CA ARG A 256 14.90 -5.61 -8.42
C ARG A 256 14.05 -5.83 -7.17
N ILE A 257 12.88 -5.22 -7.15
CA ILE A 257 11.84 -5.40 -6.15
C ILE A 257 10.63 -6.02 -6.85
N TRP A 258 10.40 -7.30 -6.61
CA TRP A 258 9.20 -8.01 -7.02
C TRP A 258 8.07 -7.73 -6.03
N SER A 259 6.85 -7.53 -6.54
CA SER A 259 5.64 -7.45 -5.72
C SER A 259 4.63 -8.49 -6.17
N GLU A 260 4.12 -9.27 -5.21
CA GLU A 260 3.08 -10.27 -5.48
C GLU A 260 1.68 -9.65 -5.61
N ALA A 261 1.43 -8.53 -4.91
CA ALA A 261 0.07 -7.98 -4.73
C ALA A 261 -0.04 -6.45 -4.69
N ALA A 262 1.08 -5.70 -4.70
CA ALA A 262 1.06 -4.24 -4.74
C ALA A 262 1.49 -3.75 -6.13
N PHE A 263 0.50 -3.40 -6.95
CA PHE A 263 0.71 -3.10 -8.37
C PHE A 263 0.68 -1.61 -8.73
N LEU A 264 0.44 -0.74 -7.75
CA LEU A 264 0.48 0.71 -7.95
C LEU A 264 1.73 1.26 -7.27
N VAL A 265 2.63 1.85 -8.06
CA VAL A 265 3.91 2.38 -7.58
C VAL A 265 4.00 3.86 -7.89
N ASN A 266 4.41 4.62 -6.88
CA ASN A 266 4.84 6.00 -7.04
C ASN A 266 6.37 6.11 -7.09
N VAL A 267 6.88 7.06 -7.85
CA VAL A 267 8.31 7.43 -7.88
C VAL A 267 8.51 8.79 -7.22
N GLY A 268 9.52 8.89 -6.35
CA GLY A 268 9.95 10.13 -5.70
C GLY A 268 9.13 10.56 -4.48
N GLU A 269 7.81 10.34 -4.46
CA GLU A 269 7.02 10.61 -3.26
C GLU A 269 5.82 9.66 -3.10
N ALA A 270 5.58 9.23 -1.86
CA ALA A 270 4.40 8.45 -1.47
C ALA A 270 3.17 9.36 -1.41
N ARG A 271 2.63 9.77 -2.55
CA ARG A 271 1.51 10.72 -2.63
C ARG A 271 0.48 10.28 -3.66
N GLY A 272 -0.68 9.80 -3.19
CA GLY A 272 -1.68 9.17 -4.06
C GLY A 272 -2.46 10.16 -4.93
N ILE A 273 -2.88 11.29 -4.35
CA ILE A 273 -3.56 12.39 -5.06
C ILE A 273 -2.57 13.52 -5.34
N ASN A 274 -1.66 13.26 -6.27
CA ASN A 274 -0.75 14.27 -6.79
C ASN A 274 -0.95 14.42 -8.29
N TYR A 275 -1.05 15.67 -8.75
CA TYR A 275 -0.95 15.99 -10.17
C TYR A 275 0.17 17.01 -10.34
N SER A 276 1.26 16.57 -10.94
CA SER A 276 2.44 17.40 -11.23
C SER A 276 2.85 17.23 -12.68
N LEU A 277 3.30 18.32 -13.29
CA LEU A 277 3.95 18.29 -14.60
C LEU A 277 5.46 18.09 -14.47
N GLU A 278 6.01 18.25 -13.27
CA GLU A 278 7.44 18.07 -12.99
C GLU A 278 7.83 16.58 -13.00
N TYR A 279 9.10 16.32 -13.26
CA TYR A 279 9.66 14.99 -13.06
C TYR A 279 9.70 14.64 -11.55
N PRO A 280 9.47 13.38 -11.18
CA PRO A 280 9.67 12.94 -9.80
C PRO A 280 11.14 13.09 -9.38
N ASP A 281 11.38 13.47 -8.11
CA ASP A 281 12.73 13.46 -7.57
C ASP A 281 13.18 12.02 -7.34
N LYS A 282 14.13 11.56 -8.16
CA LYS A 282 14.73 10.22 -8.05
C LYS A 282 15.30 9.89 -6.67
N LYS A 283 15.68 10.89 -5.87
CA LYS A 283 16.22 10.68 -4.51
C LYS A 283 15.16 10.21 -3.52
N GLY A 284 13.87 10.38 -3.85
CA GLY A 284 12.77 9.92 -3.00
C GLY A 284 12.50 8.42 -3.09
N GLY A 285 13.11 7.71 -4.04
CA GLY A 285 12.96 6.27 -4.19
C GLY A 285 11.63 5.87 -4.84
N VAL A 286 11.11 4.71 -4.44
CA VAL A 286 9.85 4.15 -4.96
C VAL A 286 8.93 3.74 -3.81
N HIS A 287 7.62 3.92 -4.02
CA HIS A 287 6.61 3.75 -2.99
C HIS A 287 5.49 2.87 -3.52
N PHE A 288 5.33 1.69 -2.94
CA PHE A 288 4.25 0.77 -3.29
C PHE A 288 2.99 1.15 -2.52
N ASN A 289 1.91 1.46 -3.23
CA ASN A 289 0.61 1.64 -2.61
C ASN A 289 0.06 0.27 -2.24
N LEU A 290 -0.20 0.06 -0.95
CA LEU A 290 -0.74 -1.19 -0.45
C LEU A 290 -2.26 -1.15 -0.54
N SER A 291 -2.87 -0.14 0.06
CA SER A 291 -4.32 0.08 0.06
C SER A 291 -4.60 1.57 0.09
N ASN A 292 -5.68 1.99 -0.56
CA ASN A 292 -6.19 3.35 -0.47
C ASN A 292 -7.69 3.40 -0.84
N ASN A 293 -8.35 4.52 -0.56
CA ASN A 293 -9.74 4.76 -0.95
C ASN A 293 -9.91 6.15 -1.62
N LEU A 294 -8.91 6.63 -2.35
CA LEU A 294 -8.79 8.04 -2.73
C LEU A 294 -9.84 8.49 -3.76
N TRP A 295 -10.22 7.61 -4.70
CA TRP A 295 -11.18 7.94 -5.74
C TRP A 295 -12.55 7.29 -5.47
N ASN A 296 -13.65 7.93 -5.89
CA ASN A 296 -15.01 7.37 -5.70
C ASN A 296 -15.56 6.70 -6.97
N THR A 297 -14.87 6.79 -8.10
CA THR A 297 -15.33 6.24 -9.39
C THR A 297 -14.95 4.77 -9.51
N ASN A 298 -15.94 3.86 -9.53
CA ASN A 298 -15.76 2.42 -9.78
C ASN A 298 -14.90 1.64 -8.76
N PHE A 299 -14.43 2.27 -7.69
CA PHE A 299 -13.68 1.62 -6.61
C PHE A 299 -14.49 1.58 -5.31
N ARG A 300 -14.11 0.67 -4.40
CA ARG A 300 -14.70 0.65 -3.06
C ARG A 300 -14.37 1.94 -2.33
N MET A 301 -15.37 2.55 -1.69
CA MET A 301 -15.16 3.79 -0.93
C MET A 301 -14.48 3.58 0.43
N TRP A 302 -14.33 2.32 0.85
CA TRP A 302 -13.53 1.86 1.99
C TRP A 302 -13.08 0.43 1.75
N ASN A 303 -12.01 0.02 2.42
CA ASN A 303 -11.57 -1.37 2.50
C ASN A 303 -11.37 -1.76 3.97
N GLU A 304 -11.58 -3.02 4.32
CA GLU A 304 -11.46 -3.55 5.68
C GLU A 304 -10.99 -5.01 5.67
N GLY A 305 -10.75 -5.56 6.85
CA GLY A 305 -10.20 -6.89 7.02
C GLY A 305 -8.69 -6.82 7.02
N SER A 306 -8.00 -7.88 6.60
CA SER A 306 -6.55 -7.88 6.65
C SER A 306 -5.93 -8.09 5.29
N LEU A 307 -4.70 -7.60 5.17
CA LEU A 307 -3.97 -7.51 3.93
C LEU A 307 -2.56 -8.04 4.16
N THR A 308 -2.09 -8.93 3.28
CA THR A 308 -0.71 -9.40 3.29
C THR A 308 -0.05 -9.12 1.95
N TYR A 309 1.09 -8.44 1.98
CA TYR A 309 1.92 -8.17 0.81
C TYR A 309 3.26 -8.86 0.95
N ARG A 310 3.70 -9.49 -0.14
CA ARG A 310 5.02 -10.14 -0.21
C ARG A 310 5.86 -9.49 -1.29
N PHE A 311 7.11 -9.21 -0.92
CA PHE A 311 8.11 -8.66 -1.79
C PHE A 311 9.34 -9.56 -1.79
N THR A 312 9.91 -9.76 -2.98
CA THR A 312 11.24 -10.37 -3.13
C THR A 312 12.18 -9.32 -3.69
N ILE A 313 13.31 -9.14 -3.02
CA ILE A 313 14.29 -8.12 -3.35
C ILE A 313 15.58 -8.83 -3.76
N GLU A 314 16.08 -8.53 -4.95
CA GLU A 314 17.24 -9.21 -5.51
C GLU A 314 18.22 -8.22 -6.13
N ARG A 315 19.51 -8.43 -5.91
CA ARG A 315 20.56 -7.77 -6.70
C ARG A 315 20.70 -8.52 -8.02
N ILE A 316 20.47 -7.82 -9.12
CA ILE A 316 20.71 -8.33 -10.46
C ILE A 316 22.15 -7.98 -10.84
N ASP A 317 22.93 -9.01 -11.15
CA ASP A 317 24.33 -8.89 -11.59
C ASP A 317 24.42 -8.42 -13.05
#